data_AF-A0A1C2BRT4-F1
#
_entry.id   AF-A0A1C2BRT4-F1
#
_cell.length_a   1.000
_cell.length_b   1.000
_cell.length_c   1.000
_cell.angle_alpha   90.00
_cell.angle_beta   90.00
_cell.angle_gamma   90.00
#
_symmetry.space_group_name_H-M   'P 1'
#
loop_
_entity.id
_entity.type
_entity.pdbx_description
1 polymer ?
#
loop_
_entity_poly.entity_id
_entity_poly.type
_entity_poly.pdbx_seq_one_letter_code
_entity_poly.pdbx_strand_id
1 'polypeptide(L)' 'MNRYTSLLLHYVLIYPLYQVAAMAVATVILSFPLDWSFEQAKNVFIVLGITMWFASFIIHWRIGAYALSGLLKRNE' A
#
# COMPACT_ATOMS: atom_id res chain seq x y z
N MET A 1 -2.00 18.61 -12.91
CA MET A 1 -2.60 18.08 -11.65
C MET A 1 -2.06 18.89 -10.47
N ASN A 2 -2.90 19.34 -9.53
CA ASN A 2 -2.39 20.13 -8.39
C ASN A 2 -1.68 19.24 -7.36
N ARG A 3 -0.87 19.85 -6.48
CA ARG A 3 -0.08 19.14 -5.47
C ARG A 3 -0.93 18.24 -4.57
N TYR A 4 -2.11 18.70 -4.14
CA TYR A 4 -2.99 17.95 -3.25
C TYR A 4 -3.64 16.76 -3.93
N THR A 5 -4.11 16.91 -5.18
CA THR A 5 -4.61 15.78 -6.00
C THR A 5 -3.49 14.76 -6.24
N SER A 6 -2.27 15.22 -6.55
CA SER A 6 -1.12 14.33 -6.72
C SER A 6 -0.84 13.54 -5.44
N LEU A 7 -0.77 14.22 -4.30
CA LEU A 7 -0.55 13.56 -3.00
C LEU A 7 -1.66 12.58 -2.65
N LEU A 8 -2.92 12.91 -2.95
CA LEU A 8 -4.05 12.02 -2.69
C LEU A 8 -3.97 10.75 -3.57
N LEU A 9 -3.58 10.87 -4.84
CA LEU A 9 -3.35 9.70 -5.70
C LEU A 9 -2.20 8.83 -5.18
N HIS A 10 -1.11 9.45 -4.70
CA HIS A 10 -0.02 8.70 -4.11
C HIS A 10 -0.47 7.97 -2.84
N TYR A 11 -1.25 8.64 -2.00
CA TYR A 11 -1.82 8.06 -0.79
C TYR A 11 -2.77 6.89 -1.06
N VAL A 12 -3.66 7.01 -2.04
CA VAL A 12 -4.68 5.98 -2.32
C VAL A 12 -4.15 4.81 -3.15
N LEU A 13 -3.18 5.05 -4.04
CA LEU A 13 -2.75 4.05 -5.01
C LEU A 13 -1.26 3.69 -4.85
N ILE A 14 -0.38 4.69 -4.90
CA ILE A 14 1.08 4.43 -5.00
C ILE A 14 1.63 3.82 -3.70
N TYR A 15 1.31 4.37 -2.53
CA TYR A 15 1.82 3.83 -1.27
C TYR A 15 1.27 2.43 -0.96
N PRO A 16 -0.04 2.15 -1.08
CA PRO A 16 -0.54 0.78 -0.92
C PRO A 16 0.08 -0.20 -1.94
N LEU A 17 0.23 0.20 -3.20
CA LEU A 17 0.85 -0.66 -4.22
C LEU A 17 2.31 -0.97 -3.91
N TYR A 18 3.08 0.02 -3.44
CA TYR A 18 4.46 -0.20 -2.99
C TYR A 18 4.54 -1.24 -1.87
N GLN A 19 3.61 -1.18 -0.91
CA GLN A 19 3.54 -2.15 0.19
C GLN A 19 3.20 -3.56 -0.31
N VAL A 20 2.25 -3.69 -1.24
CA VAL A 20 1.93 -5.00 -1.87
C VAL A 20 3.12 -5.55 -2.64
N ALA A 21 3.83 -4.71 -3.41
CA ALA A 21 5.04 -5.12 -4.11
C ALA A 21 6.13 -5.61 -3.14
N ALA A 22 6.32 -4.91 -2.02
CA ALA A 22 7.23 -5.35 -0.97
C ALA A 22 6.83 -6.72 -0.38
N MET A 23 5.53 -6.96 -0.17
CA MET A 23 5.04 -8.28 0.27
C MET A 23 5.29 -9.36 -0.77
N ALA A 24 5.10 -9.08 -2.07
CA ALA A 24 5.41 -10.04 -3.12
C ALA A 24 6.89 -10.44 -3.10
N VAL A 25 7.79 -9.46 -3.00
CA VAL A 25 9.24 -9.71 -2.90
C VAL A 25 9.57 -10.51 -1.63
N ALA A 26 9.01 -10.12 -0.48
CA ALA A 26 9.23 -10.82 0.78
C ALA A 26 8.74 -12.28 0.71
N THR A 27 7.56 -12.54 0.14
CA THR A 27 7.04 -13.89 -0.03
C THR A 27 7.92 -14.74 -0.93
N VAL A 28 8.43 -14.19 -2.04
CA VAL A 28 9.36 -14.91 -2.92
C VAL A 28 10.63 -15.27 -2.17
N ILE A 29 11.24 -14.32 -1.46
CA ILE A 29 12.46 -14.56 -0.68
C ILE A 29 12.22 -15.64 0.39
N LEU A 30 11.09 -15.59 1.10
CA LEU A 30 10.76 -16.53 2.17
C LEU A 30 10.35 -17.92 1.66
N SER A 31 9.83 -18.03 0.44
CA SER A 31 9.42 -19.32 -0.11
C SER A 31 10.58 -20.31 -0.27
N PHE A 32 11.81 -19.83 -0.50
CA PHE A 32 13.00 -20.67 -0.64
C PHE A 32 13.45 -21.30 0.70
N PRO A 33 13.77 -20.52 1.76
CA PRO A 33 14.26 -21.09 3.02
C PRO A 33 13.20 -21.86 3.82
N LEU A 34 11.90 -21.66 3.51
CA LEU A 34 10.80 -22.32 4.21
C LEU A 34 10.16 -23.46 3.40
N ASP A 35 10.75 -23.80 2.24
CA ASP A 35 10.26 -24.85 1.33
C ASP A 35 8.75 -24.75 1.05
N TRP A 36 8.25 -23.53 0.81
CA TRP A 36 6.84 -23.32 0.52
C TRP A 36 6.51 -23.77 -0.90
N SER A 37 5.44 -24.56 -1.02
CA SER A 37 4.79 -24.77 -2.32
C SER A 37 4.27 -23.44 -2.89
N PHE A 38 4.10 -23.39 -4.21
CA PHE A 38 3.52 -22.22 -4.89
C PHE A 38 2.17 -21.81 -4.30
N GLU A 39 1.32 -22.78 -3.96
CA GLU A 39 0.00 -22.53 -3.36
C GLU A 39 0.11 -21.91 -1.96
N GLN A 40 1.05 -22.37 -1.13
CA GLN A 40 1.32 -21.77 0.17
C GLN A 40 1.86 -20.34 0.02
N ALA A 41 2.85 -20.13 -0.84
CA ALA A 41 3.41 -18.81 -1.10
C ALA A 41 2.35 -17.84 -1.61
N LYS A 42 1.51 -18.26 -2.56
CA LYS A 42 0.38 -17.47 -3.08
C LYS A 42 -0.58 -17.07 -1.97
N ASN A 43 -0.98 -18.00 -1.11
CA ASN A 43 -1.91 -17.71 0.00
C ASN A 43 -1.29 -16.72 1.01
N VAL A 44 -0.01 -16.91 1.35
CA VAL A 44 0.72 -15.99 2.24
C VAL A 44 0.81 -14.59 1.61
N PHE A 45 1.18 -14.49 0.34
CA PHE A 45 1.23 -13.21 -0.38
C PHE A 45 -0.13 -12.51 -0.38
N ILE A 46 -1.22 -13.22 -0.67
CA ILE A 46 -2.57 -12.63 -0.70
C ILE A 46 -2.93 -12.07 0.67
N VAL A 47 -2.75 -12.85 1.74
CA VAL A 47 -3.08 -12.40 3.10
C VAL A 47 -2.24 -11.20 3.50
N LEU A 48 -0.92 -11.29 3.40
CA LEU A 48 -0.01 -10.22 3.80
C LEU A 48 -0.15 -8.99 2.90
N GLY A 49 -0.32 -9.17 1.60
CA GLY A 49 -0.51 -8.10 0.62
C GLY A 49 -1.77 -7.29 0.91
N ILE A 50 -2.91 -7.97 1.13
CA ILE A 50 -4.17 -7.30 1.50
C ILE A 50 -4.02 -6.59 2.86
N THR A 51 -3.45 -7.25 3.86
CA THR A 51 -3.22 -6.64 5.18
C THR A 51 -2.36 -5.38 5.07
N MET A 52 -1.26 -5.44 4.32
CA MET A 52 -0.35 -4.31 4.15
C MET A 52 -0.93 -3.19 3.28
N TRP A 53 -1.78 -3.53 2.30
CA TRP A 53 -2.55 -2.55 1.55
C TRP A 53 -3.43 -1.72 2.49
N PHE A 54 -4.21 -2.36 3.36
CA PHE A 54 -5.04 -1.67 4.35
C PHE A 54 -4.21 -0.91 5.39
N ALA A 55 -3.14 -1.53 5.90
CA ALA A 55 -2.24 -0.90 6.86
C ALA A 55 -1.61 0.38 6.29
N SER A 56 -1.37 0.45 4.98
CA SER A 56 -0.81 1.64 4.32
C SER A 56 -1.64 2.91 4.57
N PHE A 57 -2.96 2.82 4.59
CA PHE A 57 -3.84 3.97 4.86
C PHE A 57 -3.71 4.47 6.29
N ILE A 58 -3.54 3.55 7.25
CA ILE A 58 -3.36 3.89 8.66
C ILE A 58 -1.97 4.52 8.86
N ILE A 59 -0.92 3.88 8.32
CA ILE A 59 0.47 4.34 8.44
C ILE A 59 0.64 5.73 7.82
N HIS A 60 0.05 5.98 6.64
CA HIS A 60 0.18 7.24 5.92
C HIS A 60 -0.98 8.21 6.16
N TRP A 61 -1.81 7.99 7.18
CA TRP A 61 -3.04 8.76 7.44
C TRP A 61 -2.82 10.28 7.41
N ARG A 62 -1.71 10.77 7.98
CA ARG A 62 -1.37 12.20 8.02
C ARG A 62 -1.21 12.80 6.61
N ILE A 63 -0.68 12.04 5.66
CA ILE A 63 -0.53 12.48 4.27
C ILE A 63 -1.91 12.60 3.61
N GLY A 64 -2.77 11.59 3.80
CA GLY A 64 -4.14 11.60 3.31
C GLY A 64 -4.95 12.78 3.85
N ALA A 65 -4.91 13.01 5.16
CA ALA A 65 -5.60 14.13 5.80
C ALA A 65 -5.10 15.50 5.32
N TYR A 66 -3.77 15.65 5.15
CA TYR A 66 -3.19 16.87 4.61
C TYR A 66 -3.63 17.14 3.16
N ALA A 67 -3.58 16.11 2.30
CA ALA A 67 -4.00 16.23 0.91
C ALA A 67 -5.50 16.56 0.80
N LEU A 68 -6.36 15.91 1.59
CA LEU A 68 -7.80 16.14 1.57
C LEU A 68 -8.17 17.55 2.05
N SER A 69 -7.60 17.99 3.18
CA SER A 69 -7.86 19.34 3.71
C SER A 69 -7.42 20.45 2.74
N GLY A 70 -6.31 20.25 2.03
CA GLY A 70 -5.85 21.18 0.99
C GLY A 70 -6.76 21.24 -0.24
N LEU A 71 -7.44 20.14 -0.59
CA LEU A 71 -8.45 20.14 -1.65
C LEU A 71 -9.75 20.83 -1.22
N LEU A 72 -10.21 20.60 0.01
CA LEU A 72 -11.44 21.20 0.53
C LEU A 72 -11.32 22.72 0.62
N LYS A 73 -10.26 23.23 1.24
CA LYS A 73 -9.99 24.67 1.37
C LYS A 73 -9.78 25.41 0.05
N ARG A 74 -9.55 24.68 -1.05
CA ARG A 74 -9.38 25.27 -2.39
C ARG A 74 -10.72 25.48 -3.11
N ASN A 75 -11.76 24.74 -2.71
CA ASN A 75 -13.08 24.80 -3.32
C ASN A 75 -14.04 25.71 -2.56
N GLU A 76 -13.60 26.28 -1.43
CA GLU A 76 -14.20 27.40 -0.71
C GLU A 76 -13.66 28.72 -1.26
#